data_AF-A0A382SXE9-F1
#
_entry.id   AF-A0A382SXE9-F1
#
_cell.length_a   1.000
_cell.length_b   1.000
_cell.length_c   1.000
_cell.angle_alpha   90.00
_cell.angle_beta   90.00
_cell.angle_gamma   90.00
#
_symmetry.space_group_name_H-M   'P 1'
#
loop_
_entity.id
_entity.type
_entity.pdbx_description
1 polymer ?
#
loop_
_entity_poly.entity_id
_entity_poly.type
_entity_poly.pdbx_seq_one_letter_code
_entity_poly.pdbx_strand_id
1 'polypeptide(L)'
;MKQDEQFKHANYFTTNVECDQLNTADAEANRILLKIYGGIGDVLMCLPILRKLSELHIVDIALRNADNSDIGEWTEEIIQHNPYVNNVYTWNYWTTHLSELRIYRKVVVYNPFPYDQEMFYAQPTHRIDLAAELMGITDCNPHDINVHLTNEENVWAYNKLEFIKNPVIIQPTVLRDPWPNNMGKQIPLEIYPRLFKDFPELTFIGIGSTKGNNGDGMDLGEWDNYVSFMDQTTIRQAISLLKWSKFHIIPDSFL
;
A
#
# COMPACT_ATOMS: atom_id res chain seq x y z
N MET A 1 -10.23 -2.64 -35.66
CA MET A 1 -10.48 -1.63 -34.61
C MET A 1 -9.18 -0.88 -34.43
N LYS A 2 -9.17 0.45 -34.57
CA LYS A 2 -7.92 1.24 -34.54
C LYS A 2 -7.43 1.36 -33.09
N GLN A 3 -6.12 1.38 -32.88
CA GLN A 3 -5.46 1.44 -31.55
C GLN A 3 -6.08 2.50 -30.61
N ASP A 4 -6.49 3.65 -31.18
CA ASP A 4 -7.16 4.74 -30.47
C ASP A 4 -8.53 4.39 -29.86
N GLU A 5 -9.26 3.42 -30.43
CA GLU A 5 -10.54 2.94 -29.88
C GLU A 5 -10.35 1.95 -28.71
N GLN A 6 -9.24 1.20 -28.71
CA GLN A 6 -8.86 0.35 -27.58
C GLN A 6 -8.43 1.18 -26.36
N PHE A 7 -7.69 2.28 -26.57
CA PHE A 7 -7.37 3.24 -25.49
C PHE A 7 -8.63 3.86 -24.86
N LYS A 8 -9.66 4.16 -25.67
CA LYS A 8 -10.95 4.64 -25.14
C LYS A 8 -11.71 3.58 -24.33
N HIS A 9 -11.60 2.30 -24.68
CA HIS A 9 -12.25 1.21 -23.95
C HIS A 9 -11.53 0.86 -22.64
N ALA A 10 -10.19 0.93 -22.59
CA ALA A 10 -9.42 0.77 -21.35
C ALA A 10 -9.68 1.93 -20.36
N ASN A 11 -9.79 3.16 -20.87
CA ASN A 11 -10.17 4.35 -20.11
C ASN A 11 -11.63 4.35 -19.61
N TYR A 12 -12.47 3.44 -20.10
CA TYR A 12 -13.87 3.32 -19.68
C TYR A 12 -14.01 2.72 -18.26
N PHE A 13 -12.95 2.11 -17.71
CA PHE A 13 -12.95 1.52 -16.36
C PHE A 13 -12.05 2.26 -15.35
N THR A 14 -11.20 3.17 -15.82
CA THR A 14 -10.45 4.18 -15.05
C THR A 14 -11.10 5.55 -15.21
N THR A 15 -12.43 5.61 -15.13
CA THR A 15 -13.17 6.86 -15.33
C THR A 15 -13.11 7.74 -14.09
N ASN A 16 -12.65 8.98 -14.28
CA ASN A 16 -13.20 10.13 -13.57
C ASN A 16 -14.69 10.21 -13.93
N VAL A 17 -15.57 9.72 -13.07
CA VAL A 17 -17.00 9.94 -13.24
C VAL A 17 -17.35 11.22 -12.50
N GLU A 18 -17.47 12.32 -13.23
CA GLU A 18 -18.25 13.45 -12.75
C GLU A 18 -19.71 12.96 -12.69
N CYS A 19 -20.21 12.77 -11.47
CA CYS A 19 -21.58 12.27 -11.26
C CYS A 19 -22.58 13.39 -11.51
N ASP A 20 -22.71 13.85 -12.76
CA ASP A 20 -23.71 14.85 -13.13
C ASP A 20 -25.14 14.35 -12.94
N GLN A 21 -25.35 13.03 -12.90
CA GLN A 21 -26.67 12.40 -12.84
C GLN A 21 -27.17 12.01 -11.43
N LEU A 22 -26.42 12.36 -10.37
CA LEU A 22 -26.82 12.09 -8.97
C LEU A 22 -26.84 13.35 -8.10
N ASN A 23 -26.73 14.53 -8.70
CA ASN A 23 -26.63 15.83 -8.02
C ASN A 23 -27.92 16.19 -7.25
N THR A 24 -28.02 15.67 -6.03
CA THR A 24 -28.54 16.42 -4.87
C THR A 24 -27.40 16.86 -3.97
N ALA A 25 -26.14 16.68 -4.39
CA ALA A 25 -24.99 17.22 -3.70
C ALA A 25 -25.20 18.72 -3.56
N ASP A 26 -25.22 19.18 -2.30
CA ASP A 26 -25.20 20.60 -2.01
C ASP A 26 -24.04 21.19 -2.81
N ALA A 27 -24.31 22.20 -3.64
CA ALA A 27 -23.28 22.82 -4.49
C ALA A 27 -22.09 23.36 -3.66
N GLU A 28 -22.23 23.40 -2.33
CA GLU A 28 -21.24 23.77 -1.32
C GLU A 28 -20.27 22.65 -0.91
N ALA A 29 -20.60 21.36 -1.07
CA ALA A 29 -19.73 20.27 -0.60
C ALA A 29 -18.61 19.99 -1.63
N ASN A 30 -17.47 20.65 -1.46
CA ASN A 30 -16.25 20.40 -2.23
C ASN A 30 -15.58 19.06 -1.85
N ARG A 31 -16.35 17.98 -1.88
CA ARG A 31 -15.98 16.64 -1.42
C ARG A 31 -15.83 15.69 -2.61
N ILE A 32 -14.75 14.92 -2.60
CA ILE A 32 -14.48 13.90 -3.61
C ILE A 32 -14.33 12.53 -2.94
N LEU A 33 -14.69 11.49 -3.68
CA LEU A 33 -14.45 10.12 -3.29
C LEU A 33 -13.37 9.51 -4.18
N LEU A 34 -12.27 9.08 -3.58
CA LEU A 34 -11.25 8.29 -4.25
C LEU A 34 -11.47 6.80 -3.97
N LYS A 35 -11.76 6.03 -5.02
CA LYS A 35 -11.86 4.57 -4.95
C LYS A 35 -10.53 3.97 -5.34
N ILE A 36 -9.83 3.35 -4.38
CA ILE A 36 -8.54 2.69 -4.60
C ILE A 36 -8.78 1.19 -4.76
N TYR A 37 -8.31 0.64 -5.87
CA TYR A 37 -8.29 -0.79 -6.14
C TYR A 37 -6.84 -1.23 -6.07
N GLY A 38 -6.56 -2.32 -5.36
CA GLY A 38 -5.20 -2.85 -5.28
C GLY A 38 -4.80 -3.20 -3.85
N GLY A 39 -3.50 -3.42 -3.66
CA GLY A 39 -2.92 -3.78 -2.38
C GLY A 39 -2.23 -2.61 -1.68
N ILE A 40 -1.42 -2.92 -0.67
CA ILE A 40 -0.65 -1.92 0.10
C ILE A 40 0.15 -0.99 -0.81
N GLY A 41 0.88 -1.53 -1.80
CA GLY A 41 1.69 -0.73 -2.72
C GLY A 41 0.86 0.34 -3.45
N ASP A 42 -0.35 0.00 -3.89
CA ASP A 42 -1.23 0.93 -4.61
C ASP A 42 -1.74 2.06 -3.71
N VAL A 43 -2.02 1.75 -2.43
CA VAL A 43 -2.36 2.76 -1.42
C VAL A 43 -1.18 3.68 -1.13
N LEU A 44 0.03 3.12 -0.98
CA LEU A 44 1.26 3.89 -0.74
C LEU A 44 1.53 4.89 -1.87
N MET A 45 1.32 4.50 -3.13
CA MET A 45 1.47 5.39 -4.29
C MET A 45 0.48 6.57 -4.27
N CYS A 46 -0.66 6.44 -3.58
CA CYS A 46 -1.63 7.53 -3.46
C CYS A 46 -1.28 8.55 -2.37
N LEU A 47 -0.51 8.19 -1.35
CA LEU A 47 -0.25 9.05 -0.18
C LEU A 47 0.28 10.46 -0.51
N PRO A 48 1.30 10.65 -1.38
CA PRO A 48 1.77 11.99 -1.72
C PRO A 48 0.72 12.80 -2.50
N ILE A 49 -0.17 12.13 -3.25
CA ILE A 49 -1.24 12.75 -4.02
C ILE A 49 -2.32 13.30 -3.08
N LEU A 50 -2.69 12.54 -2.04
CA LEU A 50 -3.72 12.90 -1.07
C LEU A 50 -3.43 14.23 -0.38
N ARG A 51 -2.17 14.49 -0.04
CA ARG A 51 -1.75 15.78 0.53
C ARG A 51 -2.19 16.94 -0.35
N LYS A 52 -1.83 16.92 -1.63
CA LYS A 52 -2.17 17.99 -2.57
C LYS A 52 -3.65 18.04 -2.88
N LEU A 53 -4.27 16.88 -3.01
CA LEU A 53 -5.69 16.77 -3.27
C LEU A 53 -6.52 17.37 -2.12
N SER A 54 -6.04 17.25 -0.87
CA SER A 54 -6.68 17.84 0.31
C SER A 54 -6.64 19.37 0.37
N GLU A 55 -5.69 20.01 -0.33
CA GLU A 55 -5.64 21.47 -0.48
C GLU A 55 -6.77 21.98 -1.39
N LEU A 56 -7.29 21.10 -2.26
CA LEU A 56 -8.30 21.42 -3.25
C LEU A 56 -9.68 20.88 -2.90
N HIS A 57 -9.78 19.81 -2.11
CA HIS A 57 -11.01 19.08 -1.84
C HIS A 57 -11.01 18.47 -0.43
N ILE A 58 -12.21 18.22 0.12
CA ILE A 58 -12.39 17.26 1.20
C ILE A 58 -12.30 15.86 0.59
N VAL A 59 -11.30 15.08 0.99
CA VAL A 59 -11.03 13.77 0.38
C VAL A 59 -11.55 12.65 1.26
N ASP A 60 -12.45 11.85 0.72
CA ASP A 60 -12.79 10.55 1.27
C ASP A 60 -12.21 9.44 0.41
N ILE A 61 -11.98 8.28 1.04
CA ILE A 61 -11.42 7.12 0.38
C ILE A 61 -12.33 5.92 0.57
N ALA A 62 -12.55 5.18 -0.51
CA ALA A 62 -13.12 3.85 -0.46
C ALA A 62 -12.06 2.83 -0.90
N LEU A 63 -11.73 1.91 0.00
CA LEU A 63 -10.78 0.84 -0.26
C LEU A 63 -11.52 -0.38 -0.81
N ARG A 64 -11.30 -0.70 -2.09
CA ARG A 64 -11.82 -1.93 -2.68
C ARG A 64 -10.85 -3.06 -2.38
N ASN A 65 -11.34 -4.09 -1.68
CA ASN A 65 -10.66 -5.29 -1.18
C ASN A 65 -10.38 -5.33 0.34
N ALA A 66 -10.86 -4.35 1.12
CA ALA A 66 -10.76 -4.37 2.59
C ALA A 66 -11.36 -5.64 3.22
N ASP A 67 -12.43 -6.18 2.62
CA ASP A 67 -13.24 -7.25 3.24
C ASP A 67 -13.13 -8.62 2.53
N ASN A 68 -12.34 -8.74 1.45
CA ASN A 68 -12.24 -9.95 0.62
C ASN A 68 -10.80 -10.30 0.20
N SER A 69 -9.79 -9.67 0.82
CA SER A 69 -8.38 -10.01 0.60
C SER A 69 -7.66 -10.07 1.93
N ASP A 70 -6.68 -10.97 2.05
CA ASP A 70 -5.80 -11.09 3.24
C ASP A 70 -5.01 -9.79 3.56
N ILE A 71 -5.08 -8.80 2.67
CA ILE A 71 -4.36 -7.51 2.70
C ILE A 71 -5.33 -6.37 3.06
N GLY A 72 -6.63 -6.65 3.18
CA GLY A 72 -7.68 -5.67 3.29
C GLY A 72 -7.59 -4.79 4.53
N GLU A 73 -7.44 -5.41 5.70
CA GLU A 73 -7.23 -4.72 6.99
C GLU A 73 -5.98 -3.82 6.94
N TRP A 74 -4.93 -4.26 6.24
CA TRP A 74 -3.67 -3.52 6.17
C TRP A 74 -3.75 -2.26 5.30
N THR A 75 -4.53 -2.29 4.21
CA THR A 75 -4.75 -1.10 3.39
C THR A 75 -5.48 0.00 4.15
N GLU A 76 -6.44 -0.37 5.01
CA GLU A 76 -7.14 0.57 5.89
C GLU A 76 -6.21 1.11 6.97
N GLU A 77 -5.46 0.23 7.63
CA GLU A 77 -4.50 0.62 8.66
C GLU A 77 -3.49 1.65 8.16
N ILE A 78 -2.98 1.52 6.94
CA ILE A 78 -2.01 2.48 6.37
C ILE A 78 -2.60 3.89 6.27
N ILE A 79 -3.89 4.01 5.95
CA ILE A 79 -4.49 5.28 5.54
C ILE A 79 -5.36 5.94 6.60
N GLN A 80 -5.89 5.19 7.57
CA GLN A 80 -6.84 5.68 8.59
C GLN A 80 -6.34 6.86 9.43
N HIS A 81 -5.02 7.04 9.58
CA HIS A 81 -4.42 8.14 10.33
C HIS A 81 -3.83 9.25 9.43
N ASN A 82 -4.11 9.20 8.13
CA ASN A 82 -3.63 10.22 7.21
C ASN A 82 -4.43 11.53 7.43
N PRO A 83 -3.79 12.67 7.78
CA PRO A 83 -4.48 13.92 8.10
C PRO A 83 -5.14 14.59 6.88
N TYR A 84 -4.82 14.11 5.67
CA TYR A 84 -5.36 14.62 4.42
C TYR A 84 -6.64 13.90 3.98
N VAL A 85 -7.07 12.91 4.77
CA VAL A 85 -8.25 12.09 4.50
C VAL A 85 -9.30 12.36 5.58
N ASN A 86 -10.51 12.65 5.14
CA ASN A 86 -11.64 12.96 6.01
C ASN A 86 -12.37 11.70 6.48
N ASN A 87 -12.63 10.75 5.58
CA ASN A 87 -13.16 9.43 5.94
C ASN A 87 -12.54 8.33 5.10
N VAL A 88 -12.39 7.15 5.70
CA VAL A 88 -11.98 5.91 5.03
C VAL A 88 -13.14 4.93 5.15
N TYR A 89 -13.56 4.39 4.01
CA TYR A 89 -14.67 3.44 3.92
C TYR A 89 -14.16 2.09 3.44
N THR A 90 -14.51 1.04 4.19
CA THR A 90 -14.29 -0.35 3.80
C THR A 90 -15.23 -0.77 2.68
N TRP A 91 -14.95 -1.93 2.06
CA TRP A 91 -15.73 -2.41 0.93
C TRP A 91 -17.20 -2.66 1.30
N ASN A 92 -17.40 -3.26 2.47
CA ASN A 92 -18.72 -3.56 3.02
C ASN A 92 -19.50 -2.30 3.33
N TYR A 93 -18.87 -1.26 3.87
CA TYR A 93 -19.56 -0.01 4.17
C TYR A 93 -20.10 0.65 2.90
N TRP A 94 -19.27 0.81 1.85
CA TRP A 94 -19.71 1.53 0.66
C TRP A 94 -20.73 0.74 -0.19
N THR A 95 -20.69 -0.60 -0.20
CA THR A 95 -21.67 -1.42 -0.94
C THR A 95 -23.06 -1.39 -0.32
N THR A 96 -23.14 -1.18 1.00
CA THR A 96 -24.39 -1.26 1.77
C THR A 96 -25.03 0.10 2.03
N HIS A 97 -24.24 1.19 2.03
CA HIS A 97 -24.70 2.55 2.34
C HIS A 97 -24.62 3.50 1.13
N LEU A 98 -24.78 2.98 -0.10
CA LEU A 98 -24.67 3.74 -1.37
C LEU A 98 -25.50 5.03 -1.42
N SER A 99 -26.63 5.11 -0.72
CA SER A 99 -27.48 6.31 -0.67
C SER A 99 -26.83 7.46 0.11
N GLU A 100 -26.02 7.17 1.13
CA GLU A 100 -25.29 8.16 1.93
C GLU A 100 -24.10 8.74 1.16
N LEU A 101 -23.64 8.03 0.13
CA LEU A 101 -22.53 8.41 -0.75
C LEU A 101 -22.96 9.31 -1.92
N ARG A 102 -24.21 9.80 -1.96
CA ARG A 102 -24.72 10.71 -3.02
C ARG A 102 -24.33 12.19 -2.83
N ILE A 103 -23.31 12.44 -2.03
CA ILE A 103 -22.86 13.78 -1.63
C ILE A 103 -21.54 14.21 -2.31
N TYR A 104 -20.97 13.37 -3.17
CA TYR A 104 -19.69 13.66 -3.82
C TYR A 104 -19.86 14.42 -5.12
N ARG A 105 -19.09 15.50 -5.25
CA ARG A 105 -18.96 16.25 -6.51
C ARG A 105 -18.26 15.41 -7.58
N LYS A 106 -17.27 14.61 -7.19
CA LYS A 106 -16.46 13.80 -8.10
C LYS A 106 -16.13 12.45 -7.47
N VAL A 107 -16.20 11.40 -8.28
CA VAL A 107 -15.69 10.06 -7.92
C VAL A 107 -14.54 9.71 -8.84
N VAL A 108 -13.36 9.48 -8.25
CA VAL A 108 -12.16 9.05 -8.97
C VAL A 108 -11.95 7.57 -8.72
N VAL A 109 -11.75 6.79 -9.78
CA VAL A 109 -11.47 5.36 -9.67
C VAL A 109 -10.03 5.08 -10.07
N TYR A 110 -9.19 4.78 -9.09
CA TYR A 110 -7.83 4.30 -9.32
C TYR A 110 -7.82 2.77 -9.37
N ASN A 111 -7.69 2.23 -10.59
CA ASN A 111 -7.55 0.79 -10.83
C ASN A 111 -6.26 0.49 -11.60
N PRO A 112 -5.18 0.08 -10.92
CA PRO A 112 -3.90 -0.23 -11.55
C PRO A 112 -3.90 -1.58 -12.30
N PHE A 113 -4.94 -2.41 -12.14
CA PHE A 113 -5.08 -3.70 -12.80
C PHE A 113 -6.35 -3.76 -13.67
N PRO A 114 -6.44 -2.97 -14.75
CA PRO A 114 -7.51 -3.17 -15.71
C PRO A 114 -7.35 -4.53 -16.39
N TYR A 115 -8.46 -5.04 -16.93
CA TYR A 115 -8.53 -6.35 -17.59
C TYR A 115 -7.57 -6.51 -18.79
N ASP A 116 -6.96 -5.41 -19.27
CA ASP A 116 -6.03 -5.39 -20.41
C ASP A 116 -4.62 -4.97 -19.95
N GLN A 117 -3.98 -5.80 -19.12
CA GLN A 117 -2.62 -5.55 -18.60
C GLN A 117 -1.57 -5.46 -19.71
N GLU A 118 -1.82 -6.05 -20.88
CA GLU A 118 -0.90 -6.06 -22.03
C GLU A 118 -0.62 -4.64 -22.54
N MET A 119 -1.62 -3.76 -22.49
CA MET A 119 -1.47 -2.35 -22.88
C MET A 119 -0.55 -1.56 -21.94
N PHE A 120 -0.50 -1.91 -20.64
CA PHE A 120 0.44 -1.29 -19.70
C PHE A 120 1.89 -1.68 -19.98
N TYR A 121 2.12 -2.91 -20.46
CA TYR A 121 3.47 -3.33 -20.85
C TYR A 121 3.94 -2.66 -22.14
N ALA A 122 3.02 -2.26 -23.03
CA ALA A 122 3.36 -1.57 -24.28
C ALA A 122 3.81 -0.11 -24.05
N GLN A 123 3.27 0.57 -23.04
CA GLN A 123 3.71 1.90 -22.61
C GLN A 123 3.74 1.94 -21.08
N PRO A 124 4.88 1.59 -20.46
CA PRO A 124 4.98 1.53 -19.02
C PRO A 124 4.95 2.93 -18.41
N THR A 125 3.89 3.20 -17.65
CA THR A 125 3.77 4.39 -16.79
C THR A 125 3.94 3.96 -15.35
N HIS A 126 4.74 4.69 -14.56
CA HIS A 126 4.86 4.41 -13.14
C HIS A 126 3.50 4.57 -12.45
N ARG A 127 3.18 3.72 -11.47
CA ARG A 127 1.85 3.69 -10.85
C ARG A 127 1.46 5.01 -10.17
N ILE A 128 2.43 5.70 -9.59
CA ILE A 128 2.22 7.04 -9.03
C ILE A 128 1.81 8.07 -10.08
N ASP A 129 2.38 8.02 -11.29
CA ASP A 129 2.12 8.98 -12.36
C ASP A 129 0.72 8.75 -12.92
N LEU A 130 0.34 7.48 -13.09
CA LEU A 130 -1.02 7.08 -13.44
C LEU A 130 -2.04 7.59 -12.40
N ALA A 131 -1.76 7.36 -11.12
CA ALA A 131 -2.63 7.81 -10.04
C ALA A 131 -2.74 9.34 -10.01
N ALA A 132 -1.63 10.06 -10.20
CA ALA A 132 -1.58 11.51 -10.21
C ALA A 132 -2.36 12.09 -11.40
N GLU A 133 -2.20 11.52 -12.60
CA GLU A 133 -2.95 11.89 -13.80
C GLU A 133 -4.46 11.72 -13.59
N LEU A 134 -4.91 10.57 -13.07
CA LEU A 134 -6.32 10.31 -12.79
C LEU A 134 -6.90 11.32 -11.78
N MET A 135 -6.10 11.71 -10.79
CA MET A 135 -6.51 12.67 -9.76
C MET A 135 -6.31 14.13 -10.17
N GLY A 136 -5.70 14.40 -11.34
CA GLY A 136 -5.44 15.76 -11.83
C GLY A 136 -4.33 16.49 -11.08
N ILE A 137 -3.38 15.76 -10.49
CA ILE A 137 -2.23 16.32 -9.77
C ILE A 137 -0.98 16.17 -10.64
N THR A 138 -0.20 17.23 -10.78
CA THR A 138 0.90 17.31 -11.76
C THR A 138 2.30 17.34 -11.13
N ASP A 139 2.39 17.44 -9.81
CA ASP A 139 3.64 17.51 -9.08
C ASP A 139 3.59 16.49 -7.93
N CYS A 140 3.98 15.25 -8.20
CA CYS A 140 4.00 14.17 -7.21
C CYS A 140 5.38 13.52 -7.23
N ASN A 141 6.01 13.40 -6.06
CA ASN A 141 7.29 12.74 -5.93
C ASN A 141 7.12 11.41 -5.17
N PRO A 142 7.60 10.28 -5.71
CA PRO A 142 7.62 9.00 -4.99
C PRO A 142 8.33 9.06 -3.63
N HIS A 143 9.29 9.97 -3.47
CA HIS A 143 10.00 10.17 -2.21
C HIS A 143 9.16 10.85 -1.11
N ASP A 144 7.99 11.39 -1.46
CA ASP A 144 7.05 12.01 -0.52
C ASP A 144 6.06 11.00 0.08
N ILE A 145 6.18 9.71 -0.25
CA ILE A 145 5.38 8.65 0.39
C ILE A 145 5.67 8.64 1.89
N ASN A 146 4.64 8.96 2.67
CA ASN A 146 4.74 9.04 4.11
C ASN A 146 3.50 8.44 4.77
N VAL A 147 3.69 7.35 5.52
CA VAL A 147 2.64 6.78 6.38
C VAL A 147 2.65 7.56 7.69
N HIS A 148 1.51 8.17 8.01
CA HIS A 148 1.36 8.97 9.23
C HIS A 148 1.25 8.06 10.46
N LEU A 149 2.40 7.68 11.02
CA LEU A 149 2.51 6.87 12.24
C LEU A 149 2.12 7.68 13.49
N THR A 150 1.47 7.04 14.45
CA THR A 150 1.14 7.64 15.75
C THR A 150 2.39 7.77 16.61
N ASN A 151 2.32 8.59 17.67
CA ASN A 151 3.43 8.71 18.62
C ASN A 151 3.72 7.38 19.33
N GLU A 152 2.69 6.61 19.66
CA GLU A 152 2.83 5.30 20.31
C GLU A 152 3.59 4.31 19.42
N GLU A 153 3.26 4.26 18.13
CA GLU A 153 3.96 3.41 17.15
C GLU A 153 5.44 3.80 17.00
N ASN A 154 5.73 5.11 16.96
CA ASN A 154 7.11 5.60 16.87
C ASN A 154 7.91 5.28 18.13
N VAL A 155 7.35 5.50 19.33
CA VAL A 155 7.99 5.22 20.62
C VAL A 155 8.22 3.72 20.78
N TRP A 156 7.24 2.89 20.40
CA TRP A 156 7.38 1.45 20.44
C TRP A 156 8.58 0.98 19.59
N ALA A 157 8.68 1.42 18.34
CA ALA A 157 9.78 1.03 17.47
C ALA A 157 11.13 1.56 17.96
N TYR A 158 11.18 2.81 18.43
CA TYR A 158 12.39 3.38 19.03
C TYR A 158 12.89 2.53 20.20
N ASN A 159 12.03 2.20 21.17
CA ASN A 159 12.40 1.38 22.34
C ASN A 159 12.89 -0.03 21.95
N LYS A 160 12.40 -0.60 20.84
CA LYS A 160 12.87 -1.90 20.34
C LYS A 160 14.26 -1.81 19.71
N LEU A 161 14.59 -0.68 19.08
CA LEU A 161 15.78 -0.55 18.24
C LEU A 161 16.90 0.30 18.84
N GLU A 162 16.63 1.10 19.88
CA GLU A 162 17.60 2.08 20.42
C GLU A 162 18.89 1.45 20.96
N PHE A 163 18.81 0.23 21.50
CA PHE A 163 19.96 -0.52 22.02
C PHE A 163 20.53 -1.53 21.02
N ILE A 164 19.92 -1.66 19.85
CA ILE A 164 20.38 -2.56 18.81
C ILE A 164 21.45 -1.84 17.98
N LYS A 165 22.63 -2.46 17.87
CA LYS A 165 23.71 -1.93 17.05
C LYS A 165 23.44 -2.22 15.58
N ASN A 166 23.43 -1.17 14.75
CA ASN A 166 23.24 -1.27 13.30
C ASN A 166 22.05 -2.17 12.88
N PRO A 167 20.81 -1.82 13.29
CA PRO A 167 19.62 -2.61 12.96
C PRO A 167 19.37 -2.65 11.45
N VAL A 168 19.22 -3.84 10.89
CA VAL A 168 18.88 -4.09 9.48
C VAL A 168 17.58 -4.85 9.43
N ILE A 169 16.57 -4.30 8.75
CA ILE A 169 15.29 -4.98 8.60
C ILE A 169 15.37 -5.97 7.44
N ILE A 170 14.88 -7.19 7.67
CA ILE A 170 14.70 -8.20 6.65
C ILE A 170 13.25 -8.64 6.58
N GLN A 171 12.77 -8.88 5.36
CA GLN A 171 11.49 -9.51 5.12
C GLN A 171 11.73 -10.79 4.33
N PRO A 172 11.82 -11.94 5.02
CA PRO A 172 12.21 -13.20 4.39
C PRO A 172 11.04 -13.96 3.75
N THR A 173 9.81 -13.55 4.04
CA THR A 173 8.59 -14.12 3.48
C THR A 173 7.87 -13.10 2.60
N VAL A 174 7.16 -13.63 1.60
CA VAL A 174 6.24 -12.88 0.75
C VAL A 174 4.87 -13.48 1.02
N LEU A 175 3.90 -12.66 1.43
CA LEU A 175 2.55 -13.16 1.69
C LEU A 175 1.90 -13.67 0.40
N ARG A 176 1.27 -14.84 0.45
CA ARG A 176 0.36 -15.30 -0.61
C ARG A 176 -0.73 -16.27 -0.18
N ASP A 177 -1.95 -15.87 -0.51
CA ASP A 177 -2.91 -16.70 -1.22
C ASP A 177 -2.47 -16.89 -2.69
N PRO A 178 -2.82 -18.00 -3.39
CA PRO A 178 -2.14 -18.49 -4.58
C PRO A 178 -2.45 -17.66 -5.83
N TRP A 179 -1.79 -16.52 -5.98
CA TRP A 179 -1.70 -15.82 -7.26
C TRP A 179 -0.51 -16.39 -8.08
N PRO A 180 -0.37 -16.16 -9.39
CA PRO A 180 0.81 -16.63 -10.16
C PRO A 180 2.05 -15.70 -10.10
N ASN A 181 1.85 -14.39 -9.94
CA ASN A 181 2.86 -13.31 -10.10
C ASN A 181 3.98 -13.14 -9.02
N ASN A 182 4.10 -13.98 -8.01
CA ASN A 182 5.07 -13.93 -6.89
C ASN A 182 5.99 -15.15 -6.92
N MET A 183 5.81 -16.06 -7.88
CA MET A 183 6.82 -17.06 -8.20
C MET A 183 8.11 -16.33 -8.60
N GLY A 184 9.19 -16.55 -7.84
CA GLY A 184 10.49 -15.89 -8.06
C GLY A 184 10.70 -14.56 -7.34
N LYS A 185 9.74 -14.05 -6.55
CA LYS A 185 9.93 -12.81 -5.77
C LYS A 185 10.63 -13.02 -4.44
N GLN A 186 10.56 -14.23 -3.88
CA GLN A 186 11.18 -14.53 -2.59
C GLN A 186 12.69 -14.65 -2.73
N ILE A 187 13.42 -13.98 -1.84
CA ILE A 187 14.86 -14.17 -1.69
C ILE A 187 15.09 -15.58 -1.13
N PRO A 188 15.94 -16.42 -1.76
CA PRO A 188 16.23 -17.77 -1.26
C PRO A 188 16.61 -17.78 0.23
N LEU A 189 15.94 -18.63 1.02
CA LEU A 189 16.05 -18.61 2.48
C LEU A 189 17.48 -18.86 2.98
N GLU A 190 18.27 -19.63 2.23
CA GLU A 190 19.67 -19.92 2.52
C GLU A 190 20.60 -18.69 2.47
N ILE A 191 20.14 -17.57 1.91
CA ILE A 191 20.90 -16.32 1.89
C ILE A 191 20.94 -15.67 3.27
N TYR A 192 19.85 -15.72 4.04
CA TYR A 192 19.78 -15.03 5.33
C TYR A 192 20.79 -15.57 6.36
N PRO A 193 20.91 -16.90 6.59
CA PRO A 193 21.96 -17.45 7.44
C PRO A 193 23.39 -17.06 7.02
N ARG A 194 23.63 -16.89 5.71
CA ARG A 194 24.94 -16.41 5.22
C ARG A 194 25.17 -14.96 5.59
N LEU A 195 24.15 -14.10 5.43
CA LEU A 195 24.23 -12.70 5.86
C LEU A 195 24.53 -12.58 7.36
N PHE A 196 23.88 -13.41 8.18
CA PHE A 196 24.07 -13.38 9.64
C PHE A 196 25.51 -13.74 10.02
N LYS A 197 26.07 -14.74 9.32
CA LYS A 197 27.46 -15.19 9.51
C LYS A 197 28.50 -14.19 8.99
N ASP A 198 28.27 -13.63 7.81
CA ASP A 198 29.26 -12.81 7.11
C ASP A 198 29.30 -11.36 7.64
N PHE A 199 28.22 -10.90 8.29
CA PHE A 199 28.09 -9.56 8.87
C PHE A 199 27.69 -9.59 10.36
N PRO A 200 28.55 -10.11 11.25
CA PRO A 200 28.25 -10.25 12.69
C PRO A 200 28.09 -8.90 13.42
N GLU A 201 28.56 -7.80 12.84
CA GLU A 201 28.44 -6.45 13.39
C GLU A 201 27.08 -5.78 13.14
N LEU A 202 26.25 -6.39 12.30
CA LEU A 202 24.87 -5.99 12.03
C LEU A 202 23.92 -6.85 12.85
N THR A 203 22.83 -6.26 13.32
CA THR A 203 21.72 -7.02 13.91
C THR A 203 20.56 -7.04 12.93
N PHE A 204 20.18 -8.23 12.50
CA PHE A 204 19.10 -8.46 11.56
C PHE A 204 17.77 -8.63 12.29
N ILE A 205 16.73 -8.01 11.75
CA ILE A 205 15.42 -7.91 12.38
C ILE A 205 14.37 -8.42 11.39
N GLY A 206 13.84 -9.61 11.65
CA GLY A 206 12.85 -10.26 10.81
C GLY A 206 11.45 -9.72 11.06
N ILE A 207 10.78 -9.26 10.01
CA ILE A 207 9.37 -8.84 10.03
C ILE A 207 8.59 -9.57 8.92
N GLY A 208 7.26 -9.52 8.98
CA GLY A 208 6.37 -10.25 8.08
C GLY A 208 5.81 -11.51 8.74
N SER A 209 5.48 -12.54 7.96
CA SER A 209 4.91 -13.79 8.49
C SER A 209 5.92 -14.92 8.59
N THR A 210 5.76 -15.82 9.56
CA THR A 210 6.50 -17.10 9.61
C THR A 210 6.00 -18.11 8.58
N LYS A 211 4.86 -17.87 7.93
CA LYS A 211 4.37 -18.74 6.85
C LYS A 211 4.92 -18.26 5.52
N GLY A 212 5.70 -19.11 4.86
CA GLY A 212 6.22 -18.87 3.51
C GLY A 212 5.19 -19.14 2.41
N ASN A 213 5.59 -18.91 1.15
CA ASN A 213 4.76 -19.01 -0.05
C ASN A 213 4.04 -20.36 -0.26
N ASN A 214 4.51 -21.45 0.35
CA ASN A 214 3.94 -22.80 0.19
C ASN A 214 3.19 -23.29 1.44
N GLY A 215 2.98 -22.42 2.44
CA GLY A 215 2.46 -22.82 3.75
C GLY A 215 3.49 -23.51 4.64
N ASP A 216 4.70 -23.74 4.13
CA ASP A 216 5.83 -24.21 4.92
C ASP A 216 6.25 -23.12 5.92
N GLY A 217 6.42 -23.53 7.17
CA GLY A 217 6.96 -22.68 8.21
C GLY A 217 8.38 -22.24 7.84
N MET A 218 8.66 -20.99 8.13
CA MET A 218 9.97 -20.40 7.91
C MET A 218 10.76 -20.44 9.22
N ASP A 219 11.93 -21.06 9.17
CA ASP A 219 12.89 -21.11 10.27
C ASP A 219 14.28 -20.71 9.75
N LEU A 220 14.83 -19.62 10.28
CA LEU A 220 16.20 -19.17 9.97
C LEU A 220 17.22 -19.68 11.00
N GLY A 221 16.78 -20.41 12.02
CA GLY A 221 17.58 -20.82 13.16
C GLY A 221 17.79 -19.68 14.17
N GLU A 222 18.49 -20.02 15.25
CA GLU A 222 18.89 -19.08 16.30
C GLU A 222 20.28 -18.48 15.98
N TRP A 223 20.37 -17.15 16.00
CA TRP A 223 21.62 -16.42 15.79
C TRP A 223 21.72 -15.27 16.77
N ASP A 224 22.91 -15.06 17.34
CA ASP A 224 23.15 -13.97 18.32
C ASP A 224 22.83 -12.58 17.75
N ASN A 225 22.92 -12.42 16.43
CA ASN A 225 22.67 -11.18 15.72
C ASN A 225 21.37 -11.19 14.91
N TYR A 226 20.41 -12.05 15.24
CA TYR A 226 19.09 -12.10 14.61
C TYR A 226 17.98 -11.99 15.67
N VAL A 227 17.01 -11.10 15.42
CA VAL A 227 15.81 -10.94 16.24
C VAL A 227 14.58 -11.08 15.34
N SER A 228 13.64 -11.95 15.71
CA SER A 228 12.40 -12.15 14.95
C SER A 228 11.22 -11.44 15.61
N PHE A 229 10.60 -10.54 14.85
CA PHE A 229 9.28 -9.96 15.11
C PHE A 229 8.22 -10.48 14.12
N MET A 230 8.51 -11.56 13.39
CA MET A 230 7.54 -12.15 12.46
C MET A 230 6.27 -12.59 13.20
N ASP A 231 5.11 -12.35 12.60
CA ASP A 231 3.76 -12.54 13.17
C ASP A 231 3.50 -11.82 14.52
N GLN A 232 4.38 -10.92 14.95
CA GLN A 232 4.28 -10.20 16.23
C GLN A 232 4.00 -8.71 16.06
N THR A 233 3.90 -8.23 14.82
CA THR A 233 3.73 -6.80 14.50
C THR A 233 2.56 -6.58 13.57
N THR A 234 1.84 -5.49 13.78
CA THR A 234 0.93 -4.95 12.76
C THR A 234 1.73 -4.34 11.60
N ILE A 235 1.08 -4.10 10.46
CA ILE A 235 1.71 -3.45 9.31
C ILE A 235 2.30 -2.08 9.69
N ARG A 236 1.61 -1.32 10.55
CA ARG A 236 2.04 0.01 10.99
C ARG A 236 3.25 -0.05 11.94
N GLN A 237 3.28 -1.03 12.84
CA GLN A 237 4.45 -1.29 13.69
C GLN A 237 5.67 -1.69 12.85
N ALA A 238 5.48 -2.55 11.85
CA ALA A 238 6.53 -2.95 10.92
C ALA A 238 7.07 -1.74 10.12
N ILE A 239 6.20 -0.86 9.62
CA ILE A 239 6.59 0.41 8.98
C ILE A 239 7.38 1.30 9.96
N SER A 240 6.97 1.36 11.22
CA SER A 240 7.68 2.12 12.25
C SER A 240 9.11 1.60 12.48
N LEU A 241 9.33 0.28 12.43
CA LEU A 241 10.69 -0.31 12.50
C LEU A 241 11.56 0.09 11.30
N LEU A 242 10.98 0.19 10.10
CA LEU A 242 11.71 0.62 8.90
C LEU A 242 12.35 2.01 9.09
N LYS A 243 11.66 2.94 9.76
CA LYS A 243 12.14 4.31 10.00
C LYS A 243 13.41 4.39 10.87
N TRP A 244 13.57 3.46 11.80
CA TRP A 244 14.66 3.47 12.79
C TRP A 244 15.81 2.51 12.44
N SER A 245 15.69 1.78 11.34
CA SER A 245 16.75 0.88 10.86
C SER A 245 17.76 1.60 9.98
N LYS A 246 18.93 0.99 9.79
CA LYS A 246 20.01 1.53 8.95
C LYS A 246 19.70 1.37 7.46
N PHE A 247 19.18 0.21 7.08
CA PHE A 247 18.72 -0.12 5.74
C PHE A 247 17.87 -1.39 5.79
N HIS A 248 17.26 -1.76 4.67
CA HIS A 248 16.34 -2.89 4.57
C HIS A 248 16.77 -3.83 3.44
N ILE A 249 16.55 -5.14 3.64
CA ILE A 249 16.70 -6.18 2.62
C ILE A 249 15.35 -6.88 2.49
N ILE A 250 14.55 -6.42 1.53
CA ILE A 250 13.19 -6.90 1.32
C ILE A 250 12.97 -7.31 -0.14
N PRO A 251 12.14 -8.32 -0.42
CA PRO A 251 11.74 -8.69 -1.77
C PRO A 251 10.88 -7.59 -2.42
N ASP A 252 10.54 -7.77 -3.70
CA ASP A 252 9.54 -6.94 -4.39
C ASP A 252 8.11 -7.26 -3.90
N SER A 253 7.90 -7.06 -2.60
CA SER A 253 6.69 -7.22 -1.83
C SER A 253 6.78 -6.29 -0.63
N PHE A 254 5.67 -5.67 -0.26
CA PHE A 254 5.63 -4.83 0.93
C PHE A 254 4.97 -5.63 2.05
N LEU A 255 5.78 -6.10 3.00
CA LEU A 255 5.39 -6.74 4.27
C LEU A 255 4.35 -7.83 4.12
#